data_AF-A0A6B3ERZ7-F1
#
_entry.id   AF-A0A6B3ERZ7-F1
#
_cell.length_a   1.000
_cell.length_b   1.000
_cell.length_c   1.000
_cell.angle_alpha   90.00
_cell.angle_beta   90.00
_cell.angle_gamma   90.00
#
_symmetry.space_group_name_H-M   'P 1'
#
loop_
_entity.id
_entity.type
_entity.pdbx_description
1 polymer ?
#
loop_
_entity_poly.entity_id
_entity_poly.type
_entity_poly.pdbx_seq_one_letter_code
_entity_poly.pdbx_strand_id
1 'polypeptide(L)' 'VVKTLEKKGAIFVEQTDEVPEGSIVMFSAHGVAPTVHEEAAARRLATIDATCPLVTKVHREAVRYANEDYDILLIGHEG' A
#
# COMPACT_ATOMS: atom_id res chain seq x y z
N VAL A 1 -8.38 2.06 -17.44
CA VAL A 1 -7.99 0.81 -16.73
C VAL A 1 -8.94 0.51 -15.58
N VAL A 2 -9.07 1.40 -14.58
CA VAL A 2 -9.97 1.24 -13.41
C VAL A 2 -11.38 0.74 -13.79
N LYS A 3 -12.10 1.51 -14.62
CA LYS A 3 -13.44 1.13 -15.11
C LYS A 3 -13.53 -0.25 -15.77
N THR A 4 -12.43 -0.74 -16.35
CA THR A 4 -12.38 -2.06 -16.97
C THR A 4 -12.24 -3.16 -15.92
N LEU A 5 -11.51 -2.91 -14.84
CA LEU A 5 -11.36 -3.83 -13.71
C LEU A 5 -12.64 -3.88 -12.87
N GLU A 6 -13.29 -2.73 -12.64
CA GLU A 6 -14.59 -2.67 -11.96
C GLU A 6 -15.65 -3.49 -12.71
N LYS A 7 -15.73 -3.35 -14.04
CA LYS A 7 -16.60 -4.16 -14.89
C LYS A 7 -16.30 -5.67 -14.84
N LYS A 8 -15.08 -6.04 -14.42
CA LYS A 8 -14.66 -7.44 -14.22
C LYS A 8 -14.81 -7.90 -12.76
N GLY A 9 -15.37 -7.07 -11.88
CA GLY A 9 -15.68 -7.42 -10.49
C GLY A 9 -14.63 -6.96 -9.46
N ALA A 10 -13.62 -6.17 -9.85
CA ALA A 10 -12.75 -5.54 -8.87
C ALA A 10 -13.51 -4.45 -8.11
N ILE A 11 -13.44 -4.49 -6.78
CA ILE A 11 -14.03 -3.47 -5.90
C ILE A 11 -12.89 -2.60 -5.38
N PHE A 12 -12.98 -1.30 -5.61
CA PHE A 12 -12.04 -0.32 -5.09
C PHE A 12 -12.57 0.22 -3.77
N VAL A 13 -11.71 0.26 -2.76
CA VAL A 13 -12.01 0.75 -1.41
C VAL A 13 -10.90 1.72 -1.01
N GLU A 14 -11.20 2.62 -0.08
CA GLU A 14 -10.23 3.59 0.43
C GLU A 14 -9.61 3.14 1.74
N GLN A 15 -10.36 2.37 2.54
CA GLN A 15 -9.96 1.92 3.87
C GLN A 15 -9.95 0.40 3.99
N THR A 16 -8.99 -0.12 4.76
CA THR A 16 -8.82 -1.56 4.94
C THR A 16 -10.05 -2.20 5.56
N ASP A 17 -10.78 -1.50 6.43
CA ASP A 17 -11.95 -2.01 7.16
C ASP A 17 -13.21 -2.19 6.30
N GLU A 18 -13.26 -1.59 5.11
CA GLU A 18 -14.32 -1.81 4.11
C GLU A 18 -14.26 -3.22 3.48
N VAL A 19 -13.10 -3.86 3.49
CA VAL A 19 -12.91 -5.21 2.93
C VAL A 19 -13.50 -6.25 3.89
N PRO A 20 -14.25 -7.29 3.50
CA PRO A 20 -14.66 -8.32 4.46
C PRO A 20 -13.45 -9.12 4.99
N GLU A 21 -13.43 -9.46 6.28
CA GLU A 21 -12.34 -10.26 6.87
C GLU A 21 -12.08 -11.57 6.12
N GLY A 22 -10.81 -11.99 6.04
CA GLY A 22 -10.42 -13.19 5.29
C GLY A 22 -10.44 -13.04 3.77
N SER A 23 -10.90 -11.91 3.23
CA SER A 23 -10.95 -11.68 1.78
C SER A 23 -9.57 -11.38 1.19
N ILE A 24 -9.48 -11.44 -0.14
CA ILE A 24 -8.28 -11.03 -0.88
C ILE A 24 -8.29 -9.50 -1.01
N VAL A 25 -7.15 -8.88 -0.72
CA VAL A 25 -6.93 -7.45 -0.93
C VAL A 25 -5.66 -7.25 -1.75
N MET A 26 -5.68 -6.28 -2.68
CA MET A 26 -4.51 -5.94 -3.49
C MET A 26 -4.09 -4.49 -3.24
N PHE A 27 -2.85 -4.28 -2.78
CA PHE A 27 -2.30 -2.93 -2.63
C PHE A 27 -1.91 -2.36 -3.98
N SER A 28 -2.15 -1.07 -4.17
CA SER A 28 -1.92 -0.40 -5.46
C SER A 28 -0.42 -0.27 -5.78
N ALA A 29 -0.12 0.07 -7.03
CA ALA A 29 1.26 0.28 -7.48
C ALA A 29 2.01 1.42 -6.78
N HIS A 30 1.28 2.33 -6.11
CA HIS A 30 1.83 3.50 -5.43
C HIS A 30 2.34 3.21 -4.01
N GLY A 31 2.16 1.97 -3.53
CA GLY A 31 2.49 1.62 -2.16
C GLY A 31 1.40 2.04 -1.16
N VAL A 32 1.57 1.58 0.07
CA VAL A 32 0.72 1.90 1.21
C VAL A 32 1.60 2.15 2.45
N ALA A 33 1.04 2.79 3.47
CA ALA A 33 1.72 2.98 4.74
C ALA A 33 1.92 1.64 5.48
N PRO A 34 2.94 1.51 6.37
CA PRO A 34 3.12 0.33 7.20
C PRO A 34 1.87 -0.05 8.01
N THR A 35 1.11 0.92 8.51
CA THR A 35 -0.13 0.71 9.26
C THR A 35 -1.20 -0.04 8.46
N VAL A 36 -1.27 0.18 7.13
CA VAL A 36 -2.23 -0.53 6.25
C VAL A 36 -1.88 -2.01 6.15
N HIS A 37 -0.58 -2.35 6.15
CA HIS A 37 -0.16 -3.76 6.22
C HIS A 37 -0.55 -4.41 7.55
N GLU A 38 -0.40 -3.70 8.66
CA GLU A 38 -0.76 -4.18 10.00
C GLU A 38 -2.28 -4.40 10.12
N GLU A 39 -3.08 -3.46 9.63
CA GLU A 39 -4.54 -3.57 9.57
C GLU A 39 -4.99 -4.78 8.74
N ALA A 40 -4.39 -4.98 7.56
CA ALA A 40 -4.72 -6.10 6.70
C ALA A 40 -4.39 -7.45 7.37
N ALA A 41 -3.25 -7.53 8.05
CA ALA A 41 -2.85 -8.69 8.83
C ALA A 41 -3.80 -8.96 10.01
N ALA A 42 -4.18 -7.93 10.76
CA ALA A 42 -5.11 -8.03 11.89
C ALA A 42 -6.49 -8.56 11.45
N ARG A 43 -6.94 -8.16 10.25
CA ARG A 43 -8.20 -8.60 9.64
C ARG A 43 -8.09 -9.91 8.85
N ARG A 44 -6.92 -10.57 8.92
CA ARG A 44 -6.61 -11.85 8.25
C ARG A 44 -6.83 -11.80 6.74
N LEU A 45 -6.60 -10.65 6.11
CA LEU A 45 -6.76 -10.51 4.67
C LEU A 45 -5.65 -11.24 3.92
N ALA A 46 -5.98 -11.87 2.80
CA ALA A 46 -5.00 -12.44 1.89
C ALA A 46 -4.45 -11.32 0.99
N THR A 47 -3.30 -10.76 1.37
CA THR A 47 -2.72 -9.58 0.70
C THR A 47 -1.92 -9.94 -0.55
N ILE A 48 -2.16 -9.21 -1.64
CA ILE A 48 -1.31 -9.17 -2.84
C ILE A 48 -0.71 -7.77 -2.93
N ASP A 49 0.61 -7.66 -2.89
CA ASP A 49 1.28 -6.36 -3.00
C ASP A 49 1.70 -6.10 -4.45
N ALA A 50 0.99 -5.18 -5.12
CA ALA A 50 1.31 -4.77 -6.49
C ALA A 50 2.16 -3.49 -6.55
N THR A 51 2.77 -3.08 -5.43
CA THR A 51 3.63 -1.89 -5.36
C THR A 51 4.75 -1.97 -6.40
N CYS A 52 4.96 -0.88 -7.13
CA CYS A 52 6.06 -0.79 -8.10
C CYS A 52 7.41 -0.99 -7.38
N PRO A 53 8.31 -1.87 -7.86
CA PRO A 53 9.61 -2.09 -7.20
C PRO A 53 10.45 -0.83 -7.00
N LEU A 54 10.25 0.19 -7.85
CA LEU A 54 10.91 1.49 -7.71
C LEU A 54 10.37 2.29 -6.51
N VAL A 55 9.08 2.18 -6.20
CA VAL A 55 8.48 2.77 -4.99
C VAL A 55 8.99 2.04 -3.76
N THR A 56 9.00 0.70 -3.77
CA THR A 56 9.56 -0.09 -2.68
C THR A 56 11.02 0.25 -2.40
N LYS A 57 11.81 0.56 -3.44
CA LYS A 57 13.19 1.04 -3.27
C LYS A 57 13.22 2.34 -2.46
N VAL A 58 12.41 3.33 -2.80
CA VAL A 58 12.34 4.62 -2.06
C VAL A 58 11.95 4.38 -0.60
N HIS A 59 10.96 3.52 -0.33
CA HIS A 59 10.55 3.17 1.04
C HIS A 59 11.73 2.57 1.83
N ARG A 60 12.50 1.65 1.23
CA ARG A 60 13.65 1.02 1.89
C ARG A 60 14.78 2.01 2.18
N GLU A 61 15.04 2.93 1.27
CA GLU A 61 16.05 3.98 1.47
C GLU A 61 15.62 4.93 2.59
N ALA A 62 14.35 5.33 2.64
CA ALA A 62 13.83 6.17 3.73
C ALA A 62 13.99 5.48 5.10
N VAL A 63 13.63 4.19 5.21
CA VAL A 63 13.83 3.43 6.46
C VAL A 63 15.31 3.33 6.81
N ARG A 64 16.20 3.08 5.83
CA ARG A 64 17.64 3.00 6.07
C ARG A 64 18.19 4.31 6.64
N TYR A 65 17.92 5.44 5.98
CA TYR A 65 18.45 6.73 6.41
C TYR A 65 17.87 7.20 7.75
N ALA A 66 16.61 6.89 8.04
CA ALA A 66 16.02 7.14 9.35
C ALA A 66 16.75 6.35 10.45
N ASN A 67 17.12 5.09 10.19
CA ASN A 67 17.92 4.27 11.12
C ASN A 67 19.37 4.77 11.29
N GLU A 68 19.86 5.58 10.35
CA GLU A 68 21.17 6.23 10.39
C GLU A 68 21.10 7.65 10.99
N ASP A 69 19.95 8.04 11.58
CA ASP A 69 19.71 9.33 12.25
C ASP A 69 19.79 10.55 11.31
N TYR A 70 19.39 10.37 10.05
CA TYR A 70 19.27 11.46 9.06
C TYR A 70 17.87 12.07 9.07
N ASP A 71 17.82 13.39 8.87
CA ASP A 71 16.60 14.08 8.44
C ASP A 71 16.29 13.74 6.96
N ILE A 72 15.03 13.40 6.69
CA ILE A 72 14.57 13.03 5.36
C ILE A 72 13.68 14.13 4.79
N LEU A 73 14.09 14.72 3.67
CA LEU A 73 13.27 15.64 2.89
C LEU A 73 12.62 14.90 1.70
N LEU A 74 11.31 14.66 1.78
CA LEU A 74 10.54 14.08 0.69
C LEU A 74 10.13 15.17 -0.31
N ILE A 75 10.59 15.06 -1.56
CA ILE A 75 10.16 15.92 -2.66
C ILE A 75 9.05 15.20 -3.42
N GLY A 76 7.84 15.73 -3.35
CA GLY A 76 6.66 15.16 -3.99
C GLY A 76 5.50 16.15 -4.06
N HIS A 77 4.36 15.68 -4.57
CA HIS A 77 3.11 16.43 -4.53
C HIS A 77 2.33 15.97 -3.30
N GLU A 78 1.71 16.92 -2.60
CA GLU A 78 0.79 16.61 -1.50
C GLU A 78 -0.51 16.01 -2.06
N GLY A 79 -0.96 14.89 -1.49
CA GLY A 79 -2.14 14.13 -1.91
C GLY A 79 -1.92 12.64 -1.80
#